data_AF-A0A067N9H2-F1
#
_entry.id   AF-A0A067N9H2-F1
#
_cell.length_a   1.000
_cell.length_b   1.000
_cell.length_c   1.000
_cell.angle_alpha   90.00
_cell.angle_beta   90.00
_cell.angle_gamma   90.00
#
_symmetry.space_group_name_H-M   'P 1'
#
loop_
_entity.id
_entity.type
_entity.pdbx_description
1 polymer ?
#
loop_
_entity_poly.entity_id
_entity_poly.type
_entity_poly.pdbx_seq_one_letter_code
_entity_poly.pdbx_strand_id
1 'polypeptide(L)'
;MPRVLTSTIEIGDLPSSSPPASPILQNHLGKHPCLNNDDEDDGEPYATMGPVGTPTGPLGQLSAPDSGTSHLSDHSYQVTAIRWASAKGLHMDQQDALVKYGHAHPVERQIMLFAEVMALGNKVETIIAAQPEYRISEALDINIKELVQAVMLSPKLVSYKGNAPLNIILDILKRVRYDLPAGIENTPSDWAKVVARVQYHLTQTRSEMKKDVVESIKGVDPQTHDSIIELTLSLAKGTNLTVNISMCARVALLRYVIGLCKRQNYWDVVDDVLAQIRKKSARNNAKYIKYFSKYLADDCAAHGEDNYEIPDPALGEWQHGIDEGIALSSVTPFHSHGCYCFFEQDPG
;
A
#
# COMPACT_ATOMS: atom_id res chain seq x y z
N MET A 1 -12.22 -35.50 51.86
CA MET A 1 -13.36 -35.80 50.97
C MET A 1 -14.22 -34.54 50.83
N PRO A 2 -13.97 -33.65 49.86
CA PRO A 2 -14.80 -32.46 49.63
C PRO A 2 -15.89 -32.74 48.57
N ARG A 3 -17.09 -32.23 48.85
CA ARG A 3 -18.28 -32.28 47.97
C ARG A 3 -18.08 -31.39 46.74
N VAL A 4 -18.25 -31.99 45.57
CA VAL A 4 -18.38 -31.28 44.29
C VAL A 4 -19.85 -30.89 44.11
N LEU A 5 -20.13 -29.59 43.95
CA LEU A 5 -21.43 -29.07 43.53
C LEU A 5 -21.35 -28.77 42.02
N THR A 6 -22.00 -29.60 41.21
CA THR A 6 -22.25 -29.34 39.79
C THR A 6 -23.50 -28.47 39.65
N SER A 7 -23.32 -27.25 39.16
CA SER A 7 -24.40 -26.35 38.73
C SER A 7 -24.70 -26.62 37.25
N THR A 8 -25.90 -27.11 36.96
CA THR A 8 -26.43 -27.29 35.61
C THR A 8 -27.05 -25.97 35.17
N ILE A 9 -26.51 -25.37 34.11
CA ILE A 9 -27.10 -24.19 33.44
C ILE A 9 -27.99 -24.71 32.30
N GLU A 10 -29.29 -24.48 32.42
CA GLU A 10 -30.26 -24.68 31.34
C GLU A 10 -30.09 -23.58 30.30
N ILE A 11 -29.85 -23.98 29.04
CA ILE A 11 -29.82 -23.09 27.89
C ILE A 11 -31.24 -23.04 27.32
N GLY A 12 -31.91 -21.90 27.51
CA GLY A 12 -33.21 -21.62 26.92
C GLY A 12 -33.11 -21.31 25.43
N ASP A 13 -33.99 -21.94 24.65
CA ASP A 13 -34.16 -21.72 23.21
C ASP A 13 -34.51 -20.26 22.89
N LEU A 14 -33.69 -19.64 22.04
CA LEU A 14 -33.95 -18.31 21.46
C LEU A 14 -34.62 -18.46 20.08
N PRO A 15 -35.66 -17.67 19.78
CA PRO A 15 -36.37 -17.73 18.50
C PRO A 15 -35.55 -17.14 17.36
N SER A 16 -35.54 -17.87 16.24
CA SER A 16 -35.02 -17.49 14.93
C SER A 16 -35.68 -16.20 14.43
N SER A 17 -34.91 -15.12 14.33
CA SER A 17 -35.32 -13.87 13.67
C SER A 17 -34.60 -13.75 12.33
N SER A 18 -35.37 -13.79 11.25
CA SER A 18 -34.89 -13.47 9.90
C SER A 18 -34.46 -11.99 9.80
N PRO A 19 -33.45 -11.66 8.98
CA PRO A 19 -33.04 -10.27 8.77
C PRO A 19 -34.02 -9.54 7.84
N PRO A 20 -34.32 -8.25 8.08
CA PRO A 20 -35.11 -7.43 7.16
C PRO A 20 -34.28 -7.04 5.92
N ALA A 21 -34.96 -6.99 4.77
CA ALA A 21 -34.40 -6.60 3.49
C ALA A 21 -33.86 -5.15 3.52
N SER A 22 -32.63 -4.98 3.07
CA SER A 22 -32.00 -3.67 2.88
C SER A 22 -32.66 -2.88 1.76
N PRO A 23 -32.95 -1.57 1.94
CA PRO A 23 -33.47 -0.73 0.88
C PRO A 23 -32.37 -0.34 -0.13
N ILE A 24 -32.74 -0.41 -1.40
CA ILE A 24 -31.99 0.03 -2.57
C ILE A 24 -31.77 1.55 -2.49
N LEU A 25 -30.51 1.98 -2.39
CA LEU A 25 -30.12 3.38 -2.47
C LEU A 25 -29.96 3.77 -3.94
N GLN A 26 -30.93 4.55 -4.43
CA GLN A 26 -30.88 5.22 -5.73
C GLN A 26 -29.86 6.38 -5.69
N ASN A 27 -28.98 6.38 -6.69
CA ASN A 27 -28.01 7.43 -6.96
C ASN A 27 -28.72 8.74 -7.34
N HIS A 28 -28.58 9.76 -6.49
CA HIS A 28 -28.84 11.15 -6.86
C HIS A 28 -27.52 11.91 -6.93
N LEU A 29 -26.93 11.93 -8.13
CA LEU A 29 -25.80 12.79 -8.50
C LEU A 29 -26.29 14.25 -8.56
N GLY A 30 -25.94 15.02 -7.53
CA GLY A 30 -26.04 16.47 -7.53
C GLY A 30 -24.92 17.09 -8.35
N LYS A 31 -25.31 17.86 -9.37
CA LYS A 31 -24.44 18.70 -10.21
C LYS A 31 -23.72 19.73 -9.35
N HIS A 32 -22.38 19.77 -9.41
CA HIS A 32 -21.60 20.92 -8.98
C HIS A 32 -21.30 21.84 -10.17
N PRO A 33 -21.23 23.18 -9.96
CA PRO A 33 -21.03 24.15 -11.04
C PRO A 33 -19.56 24.23 -11.44
N CYS A 34 -19.31 24.14 -12.74
CA CYS A 34 -18.01 24.38 -13.36
C CYS A 34 -17.70 25.89 -13.30
N LEU A 35 -16.55 26.25 -12.73
CA LEU A 35 -15.96 27.56 -12.92
C LEU A 35 -15.07 27.49 -14.16
N ASN A 36 -15.44 28.26 -15.17
CA ASN A 36 -14.66 28.55 -16.37
C ASN A 36 -13.39 29.30 -15.96
N ASN A 37 -12.24 28.84 -16.44
CA ASN A 37 -11.10 29.71 -16.73
C ASN A 37 -10.64 29.33 -18.13
N ASP A 38 -11.00 30.19 -19.07
CA ASP A 38 -10.39 30.30 -20.38
C ASP A 38 -9.01 30.96 -20.16
N ASP A 39 -7.95 30.26 -20.51
CA ASP A 39 -6.65 30.88 -20.79
C ASP A 39 -6.12 30.28 -22.09
N GLU A 40 -6.09 31.15 -23.09
CA GLU A 40 -5.44 31.02 -24.39
C GLU A 40 -3.90 31.06 -24.26
N ASP A 41 -3.20 30.88 -25.39
CA ASP A 41 -1.76 31.09 -25.62
C ASP A 41 -0.82 30.02 -25.01
N ASP A 42 0.17 29.45 -25.71
CA ASP A 42 0.86 29.81 -26.94
C ASP A 42 1.39 28.53 -27.59
N GLY A 43 1.32 28.46 -28.91
CA GLY A 43 2.00 27.44 -29.70
C GLY A 43 3.47 27.76 -29.89
N GLU A 44 4.32 26.73 -30.02
CA GLU A 44 5.69 26.74 -30.58
C GLU A 44 6.17 25.25 -30.62
N PRO A 45 7.18 24.85 -31.41
CA PRO A 45 6.94 24.06 -32.61
C PRO A 45 7.62 22.68 -32.62
N TYR A 46 7.18 21.87 -33.58
CA TYR A 46 7.68 20.56 -33.94
C TYR A 46 9.18 20.58 -34.27
N ALA A 47 10.00 19.98 -33.40
CA ALA A 47 11.41 19.74 -33.66
C ALA A 47 11.57 18.65 -34.73
N THR A 48 12.12 19.08 -35.85
CA THR A 48 12.50 18.35 -37.05
C THR A 48 13.49 17.20 -36.77
N MET A 49 13.29 16.10 -37.48
CA MET A 49 14.16 14.93 -37.49
C MET A 49 15.62 15.27 -37.83
N GLY A 50 16.55 14.77 -37.01
CA GLY A 50 17.98 14.76 -37.32
C GLY A 50 18.38 13.50 -38.11
N PRO A 51 19.29 13.61 -39.10
CA PRO A 51 19.72 12.48 -39.92
C PRO A 51 20.71 11.56 -39.18
N VAL A 52 20.46 10.26 -39.31
CA VAL A 52 21.35 9.19 -38.84
C VAL A 52 22.66 9.23 -39.64
N GLY A 53 23.76 9.50 -38.94
CA GLY A 53 25.11 9.52 -39.50
C GLY A 53 25.54 8.13 -39.95
N THR A 54 25.90 8.02 -41.22
CA THR A 54 26.49 6.83 -41.85
C THR A 54 28.01 6.83 -41.57
N PRO A 55 28.58 5.79 -40.94
CA PRO A 55 30.04 5.64 -40.84
C PRO A 55 30.57 4.98 -42.12
N THR A 56 31.19 5.78 -42.98
CA THR A 56 31.95 5.34 -44.15
C THR A 56 33.30 4.78 -43.70
N GLY A 57 33.38 3.47 -43.51
CA GLY A 57 34.64 2.74 -43.26
C GLY A 57 35.27 2.24 -44.57
N PRO A 58 36.62 2.14 -44.65
CA PRO A 58 37.34 1.79 -45.87
C PRO A 58 37.16 0.32 -46.26
N LEU A 59 36.95 0.08 -47.56
CA LEU A 59 36.97 -1.24 -48.20
C LEU A 59 38.32 -1.92 -47.97
N GLY A 60 38.39 -2.79 -46.97
CA GLY A 60 39.42 -3.81 -46.82
C GLY A 60 39.06 -5.03 -47.67
N GLN A 61 39.83 -5.23 -48.74
CA GLN A 61 39.76 -6.37 -49.64
C GLN A 61 40.24 -7.63 -48.89
N LEU A 62 39.33 -8.33 -48.22
CA LEU A 62 39.60 -9.62 -47.60
C LEU A 62 39.39 -10.72 -48.65
N SER A 63 40.50 -11.32 -49.05
CA SER A 63 40.56 -12.52 -49.87
C SER A 63 39.66 -13.61 -49.30
N ALA A 64 38.76 -14.14 -50.12
CA ALA A 64 37.90 -15.27 -49.78
C ALA A 64 38.77 -16.49 -49.41
N PRO A 65 38.68 -17.02 -48.17
CA PRO A 65 39.23 -18.32 -47.86
C PRO A 65 38.40 -19.36 -48.61
N ASP A 66 39.11 -20.24 -49.29
CA ASP A 66 38.62 -21.34 -50.11
C ASP A 66 37.52 -22.12 -49.37
N SER A 67 36.36 -22.24 -50.03
CA SER A 67 35.15 -22.90 -49.53
C SER A 67 35.35 -24.41 -49.47
N GLY A 68 36.21 -24.87 -48.56
CA GLY A 68 36.21 -26.24 -48.09
C GLY A 68 34.91 -26.48 -47.33
N THR A 69 33.86 -26.87 -48.06
CA THR A 69 32.60 -27.43 -47.54
C THR A 69 32.94 -28.64 -46.70
N SER A 70 33.32 -28.38 -45.46
CA SER A 70 33.50 -29.36 -44.41
C SER A 70 32.10 -29.83 -44.10
N HIS A 71 31.68 -30.91 -44.75
CA HIS A 71 30.42 -31.61 -44.52
C HIS A 71 30.49 -32.18 -43.09
N LEU A 72 30.35 -31.31 -42.08
CA LEU A 72 30.02 -31.72 -40.72
C LEU A 72 28.78 -32.57 -40.87
N SER A 73 28.94 -33.88 -40.65
CA SER A 73 27.92 -34.87 -40.92
C SER A 73 26.64 -34.47 -40.19
N ASP A 74 25.52 -34.36 -40.89
CA ASP A 74 24.18 -34.04 -40.34
C ASP A 74 23.85 -34.90 -39.10
N HIS A 75 24.46 -36.08 -39.03
CA HIS A 75 24.36 -37.00 -37.91
C HIS A 75 24.91 -36.44 -36.59
N SER A 76 25.99 -35.65 -36.62
CA SER A 76 26.60 -35.07 -35.42
C SER A 76 25.69 -34.02 -34.75
N TYR A 77 24.99 -33.23 -35.56
CA TYR A 77 24.07 -32.21 -35.05
C TYR A 77 22.83 -32.83 -34.40
N GLN A 78 22.21 -33.84 -35.03
CA GLN A 78 21.03 -34.53 -34.49
C GLN A 78 21.31 -35.15 -33.11
N VAL A 79 22.42 -35.89 -32.99
CA VAL A 79 22.82 -36.51 -31.71
C VAL A 79 23.04 -35.45 -30.64
N THR A 80 23.63 -34.31 -31.01
CA THR A 80 23.84 -33.18 -30.08
C THR A 80 22.51 -32.55 -29.67
N ALA A 81 21.60 -32.29 -30.60
CA ALA A 81 20.29 -31.71 -30.33
C ALA A 81 19.43 -32.62 -29.43
N ILE A 82 19.38 -33.92 -29.71
CA ILE A 82 18.64 -34.91 -28.90
C ILE A 82 19.25 -35.03 -27.50
N ARG A 83 20.58 -35.07 -27.38
CA ARG A 83 21.27 -35.10 -26.08
C ARG A 83 20.94 -33.85 -25.26
N TRP A 84 20.93 -32.67 -25.88
CA TRP A 84 20.55 -31.43 -25.22
C TRP A 84 19.07 -31.41 -24.84
N ALA A 85 18.18 -31.85 -25.71
CA ALA A 85 16.74 -31.93 -25.45
C ALA A 85 16.43 -32.88 -24.29
N SER A 86 17.06 -34.05 -24.26
CA SER A 86 16.96 -35.02 -23.17
C SER A 86 17.52 -34.45 -21.86
N ALA A 87 18.66 -33.77 -21.91
CA ALA A 87 19.24 -33.10 -20.74
C ALA A 87 18.36 -31.97 -20.19
N LYS A 88 17.47 -31.39 -21.02
CA LYS A 88 16.47 -30.39 -20.63
C LYS A 88 15.09 -30.99 -20.30
N GLY A 89 14.93 -32.32 -20.38
CA GLY A 89 13.68 -33.00 -20.05
C GLY A 89 12.56 -32.79 -21.06
N LEU A 90 12.87 -32.51 -22.34
CA LEU A 90 11.85 -32.34 -23.37
C LEU A 90 11.17 -33.68 -23.70
N HIS A 91 9.85 -33.64 -23.91
CA HIS A 91 9.06 -34.80 -24.35
C HIS A 91 9.43 -35.24 -25.78
N MET A 92 9.18 -36.50 -26.12
CA MET A 92 9.57 -37.10 -27.41
C MET A 92 9.11 -36.25 -28.61
N ASP A 93 7.84 -35.82 -28.62
CA ASP A 93 7.27 -34.97 -29.67
C ASP A 93 8.01 -33.62 -29.82
N GLN A 94 8.51 -33.06 -28.71
CA GLN A 94 9.30 -31.82 -28.70
C GLN A 94 10.74 -32.04 -29.21
N GLN A 95 11.31 -33.22 -28.96
CA GLN A 95 12.62 -33.60 -29.50
C GLN A 95 12.55 -33.74 -31.03
N ASP A 96 11.49 -34.38 -31.54
CA ASP A 96 11.25 -34.48 -32.98
C ASP A 96 11.06 -33.11 -33.63
N ALA A 97 10.32 -32.21 -32.97
CA ALA A 97 10.17 -30.83 -33.42
C ALA A 97 11.51 -30.07 -33.45
N LEU A 98 12.38 -30.29 -32.47
CA LEU A 98 13.71 -29.66 -32.41
C LEU A 98 14.64 -30.18 -33.52
N VAL A 99 14.64 -31.49 -33.77
CA VAL A 99 15.38 -32.09 -34.88
C VAL A 99 14.87 -31.55 -36.22
N LYS A 100 13.55 -31.50 -36.41
CA LYS A 100 12.92 -30.89 -37.58
C LYS A 100 13.33 -29.42 -37.77
N TYR A 101 13.33 -28.63 -36.70
CA TYR A 101 13.79 -27.24 -36.72
C TYR A 101 15.26 -27.14 -37.15
N GLY A 102 16.12 -28.03 -36.64
CA GLY A 102 17.54 -28.09 -37.00
C GLY A 102 17.81 -28.34 -38.49
N HIS A 103 16.98 -29.14 -39.14
CA HIS A 103 17.07 -29.46 -40.58
C HIS A 103 16.41 -28.41 -41.48
N ALA A 104 15.59 -27.53 -40.93
CA ALA A 104 14.86 -26.54 -41.70
C ALA A 104 15.79 -25.43 -42.25
N HIS A 105 15.44 -24.91 -43.41
CA HIS A 105 16.18 -23.79 -44.02
C HIS A 105 16.19 -22.58 -43.07
N PRO A 106 17.23 -21.71 -43.05
CA PRO A 106 17.27 -20.55 -42.14
C PRO A 106 15.99 -19.70 -42.11
N VAL A 107 15.36 -19.49 -43.27
CA VAL A 107 14.09 -18.75 -43.38
C VAL A 107 12.93 -19.52 -42.73
N GLU A 108 12.84 -20.84 -42.94
CA GLU A 108 11.82 -21.69 -42.31
C GLU A 108 11.98 -21.72 -40.80
N ARG A 109 13.21 -21.76 -40.29
CA ARG A 109 13.50 -21.65 -38.86
C ARG A 109 12.97 -20.34 -38.27
N GLN A 110 13.19 -19.22 -38.94
CA GLN A 110 12.66 -17.93 -38.47
C GLN A 110 11.12 -17.94 -38.43
N ILE A 111 10.47 -18.52 -39.44
CA ILE A 111 9.01 -18.67 -39.47
C ILE A 111 8.53 -19.57 -38.32
N MET A 112 9.17 -20.72 -38.11
CA MET A 112 8.84 -21.63 -37.01
C MET A 112 9.01 -20.96 -35.65
N LEU A 113 10.12 -20.24 -35.43
CA LEU A 113 10.36 -19.52 -34.18
C LEU A 113 9.30 -18.44 -33.95
N PHE A 114 8.96 -17.66 -34.97
CA PHE A 114 7.91 -16.64 -34.87
C PHE A 114 6.55 -17.27 -34.54
N ALA A 115 6.19 -18.37 -35.18
CA ALA A 115 4.95 -19.10 -34.90
C ALA A 115 4.90 -19.62 -33.45
N GLU A 116 6.00 -20.16 -32.92
CA GLU A 116 6.09 -20.61 -31.52
C GLU A 116 6.00 -19.44 -30.53
N VAL A 117 6.61 -18.29 -30.83
CA VAL A 117 6.49 -17.07 -30.00
C VAL A 117 5.03 -16.58 -29.96
N MET A 118 4.33 -16.60 -31.09
CA MET A 118 2.90 -16.26 -31.16
C MET A 118 2.05 -17.25 -30.37
N ALA A 119 2.30 -18.56 -30.51
CA ALA A 119 1.59 -19.60 -29.75
C ALA A 119 1.84 -19.49 -28.24
N LEU A 120 3.06 -19.11 -27.83
CA LEU A 120 3.38 -18.80 -26.45
C LEU A 120 2.61 -17.57 -25.96
N GLY A 121 2.50 -16.51 -26.77
CA GLY A 121 1.66 -15.35 -26.49
C GLY A 121 0.21 -15.74 -26.21
N ASN A 122 -0.41 -16.54 -27.08
CA ASN A 122 -1.77 -17.03 -26.89
C ASN A 122 -1.95 -17.84 -25.59
N LYS A 123 -0.97 -18.68 -25.25
CA LYS A 123 -0.98 -19.45 -23.99
C LYS A 123 -0.87 -18.53 -22.77
N VAL A 124 -0.01 -17.50 -22.83
CA VAL A 124 0.13 -16.50 -21.78
C VAL A 124 -1.19 -15.72 -21.60
N GLU A 125 -1.81 -15.28 -22.69
CA GLU A 125 -3.13 -14.63 -22.65
C GLU A 125 -4.20 -15.53 -22.03
N THR A 126 -4.21 -16.82 -22.40
CA THR A 126 -5.13 -17.80 -21.82
C THR A 126 -4.90 -17.97 -20.31
N ILE A 127 -3.64 -18.02 -19.88
CA ILE A 127 -3.28 -18.09 -18.46
C ILE A 127 -3.75 -16.83 -17.73
N ILE A 128 -3.51 -15.64 -18.30
CA ILE A 128 -3.94 -14.35 -17.73
C ILE A 128 -5.47 -14.31 -17.61
N ALA A 129 -6.19 -14.73 -18.65
CA ALA A 129 -7.66 -14.76 -18.65
C ALA A 129 -8.23 -15.77 -17.64
N ALA A 130 -7.50 -16.86 -17.36
CA ALA A 130 -7.89 -17.87 -16.37
C ALA A 130 -7.45 -17.53 -14.94
N GLN A 131 -6.65 -16.47 -14.73
CA GLN A 131 -6.23 -16.10 -13.39
C GLN A 131 -7.45 -15.66 -12.56
N PRO A 132 -7.58 -16.15 -11.31
CA PRO A 132 -8.62 -15.69 -10.43
C PRO A 132 -8.45 -14.21 -10.16
N GLU A 133 -9.56 -13.49 -10.04
CA GLU A 133 -9.55 -12.10 -9.64
C GLU A 133 -8.78 -11.92 -8.33
N TYR A 134 -7.84 -10.98 -8.30
CA TYR A 134 -7.08 -10.69 -7.08
C TYR A 134 -8.01 -10.32 -5.93
N ARG A 135 -7.78 -10.97 -4.80
CA ARG A 135 -8.45 -10.72 -3.52
C ARG A 135 -7.39 -10.51 -2.44
N ILE A 136 -7.65 -9.55 -1.56
CA ILE A 136 -6.79 -9.28 -0.41
C ILE A 136 -6.86 -10.48 0.53
N SER A 137 -5.71 -11.07 0.86
CA SER A 137 -5.64 -12.17 1.83
C SER A 137 -6.01 -11.67 3.23
N GLU A 138 -6.54 -12.56 4.07
CA GLU A 138 -6.87 -12.24 5.47
C GLU A 138 -5.63 -11.78 6.25
N ALA A 139 -4.50 -12.44 6.02
CA ALA A 139 -3.21 -12.05 6.61
C ALA A 139 -2.78 -10.64 6.19
N LEU A 140 -2.89 -10.28 4.91
CA LEU A 140 -2.60 -8.93 4.43
C LEU A 140 -3.55 -7.90 5.06
N ASP A 141 -4.82 -8.25 5.24
CA ASP A 141 -5.80 -7.36 5.87
C ASP A 141 -5.47 -7.04 7.33
N ILE A 142 -5.06 -8.06 8.10
CA ILE A 142 -4.59 -7.89 9.49
C ILE A 142 -3.36 -7.00 9.53
N ASN A 143 -2.37 -7.26 8.67
CA ASN A 143 -1.16 -6.43 8.58
C ASN A 143 -1.47 -4.98 8.20
N ILE A 144 -2.39 -4.75 7.26
CA ILE A 144 -2.85 -3.40 6.91
C ILE A 144 -3.48 -2.70 8.13
N LYS A 145 -4.34 -3.40 8.88
CA LYS A 145 -4.98 -2.84 10.07
C LYS A 145 -3.94 -2.44 11.13
N GLU A 146 -2.99 -3.32 11.43
CA GLU A 146 -1.92 -3.05 12.41
C GLU A 146 -1.06 -1.86 11.99
N LEU A 147 -0.68 -1.78 10.70
CA LEU A 147 0.08 -0.66 10.15
C LEU A 147 -0.69 0.66 10.23
N VAL A 148 -1.98 0.64 9.90
CA VAL A 148 -2.85 1.82 10.00
C VAL A 148 -2.86 2.31 11.44
N GLN A 149 -3.10 1.42 12.41
CA GLN A 149 -3.14 1.78 13.83
C GLN A 149 -1.81 2.35 14.31
N ALA A 150 -0.69 1.77 13.89
CA ALA A 150 0.65 2.28 14.19
C ALA A 150 0.94 3.66 13.60
N VAL A 151 0.63 3.88 12.32
CA VAL A 151 0.81 5.20 11.68
C VAL A 151 -0.06 6.26 12.36
N MET A 152 -1.29 5.90 12.75
CA MET A 152 -2.24 6.80 13.41
C MET A 152 -1.79 7.21 14.82
N LEU A 153 -1.07 6.33 15.54
CA LEU A 153 -0.51 6.63 16.85
C LEU A 153 0.88 7.27 16.80
N SER A 154 1.53 7.34 15.62
CA SER A 154 2.85 7.93 15.52
C SER A 154 2.81 9.44 15.82
N PRO A 155 3.73 9.94 16.68
CA PRO A 155 3.83 11.37 16.99
C PRO A 155 4.32 12.21 15.80
N LYS A 156 4.89 11.55 14.78
CA LYS A 156 5.42 12.17 13.56
C LYS A 156 4.36 12.41 12.49
N LEU A 157 3.14 11.88 12.65
CA LEU A 157 2.08 12.05 11.67
C LEU A 157 1.71 13.53 11.50
N VAL A 158 1.60 13.98 10.25
CA VAL A 158 1.34 15.39 9.93
C VAL A 158 -0.16 15.71 9.96
N SER A 159 -0.99 14.86 9.41
CA SER A 159 -2.46 14.99 9.43
C SER A 159 -3.12 13.62 9.55
N TYR A 160 -4.30 13.60 10.16
CA TYR A 160 -5.16 12.43 10.31
C TYR A 160 -6.15 12.30 9.15
N LYS A 161 -6.38 13.36 8.37
CA LYS A 161 -7.21 13.33 7.15
C LYS A 161 -6.36 13.48 5.88
N GLY A 162 -7.03 13.20 4.76
CA GLY A 162 -6.50 13.34 3.41
C GLY A 162 -5.59 12.19 3.00
N ASN A 163 -4.77 12.46 1.98
CA ASN A 163 -3.88 11.46 1.37
C ASN A 163 -2.57 11.28 2.14
N ALA A 164 -2.23 12.15 3.09
CA ALA A 164 -0.97 12.04 3.84
C ALA A 164 -0.82 10.69 4.58
N PRO A 165 -1.77 10.27 5.45
CA PRO A 165 -1.65 8.96 6.12
C PRO A 165 -1.75 7.80 5.11
N LEU A 166 -2.59 7.93 4.07
CA LEU A 166 -2.73 6.92 3.03
C LEU A 166 -1.39 6.67 2.31
N ASN A 167 -0.74 7.74 1.84
CA ASN A 167 0.51 7.63 1.09
C ASN A 167 1.62 7.02 1.95
N ILE A 168 1.75 7.42 3.22
CA ILE A 168 2.69 6.83 4.18
C ILE A 168 2.48 5.30 4.26
N ILE A 169 1.25 4.86 4.44
CA ILE A 169 0.94 3.43 4.59
C ILE A 169 1.22 2.68 3.28
N LEU A 170 0.84 3.24 2.14
CA LEU A 170 1.12 2.63 0.83
C LEU A 170 2.62 2.52 0.55
N ASP A 171 3.41 3.52 0.93
CA ASP A 171 4.87 3.49 0.79
C ASP A 171 5.50 2.41 1.69
N ILE A 172 5.03 2.28 2.94
CA ILE A 172 5.46 1.20 3.84
C ILE A 172 5.08 -0.16 3.27
N LEU A 173 3.85 -0.34 2.78
CA LEU A 173 3.38 -1.59 2.18
C LEU A 173 4.22 -1.99 0.95
N LYS A 174 4.57 -1.04 0.07
CA LYS A 174 5.43 -1.28 -1.10
C LYS A 174 6.85 -1.72 -0.70
N ARG A 175 7.36 -1.24 0.43
CA ARG A 175 8.70 -1.56 0.94
C ARG A 175 8.74 -2.91 1.65
N VAL A 176 7.79 -3.15 2.56
CA VAL A 176 7.74 -4.39 3.37
C VAL A 176 7.23 -5.58 2.57
N ARG A 177 6.44 -5.32 1.52
CA ARG A 177 5.88 -6.28 0.56
C ARG A 177 5.00 -7.40 1.09
N TYR A 178 4.91 -7.69 2.39
CA TYR A 178 4.00 -8.69 3.00
C TYR A 178 3.58 -9.83 2.03
N ASP A 179 2.27 -10.04 1.82
CA ASP A 179 1.72 -10.99 0.84
C ASP A 179 1.29 -10.30 -0.46
N LEU A 180 1.90 -9.16 -0.82
CA LEU A 180 1.57 -8.45 -2.05
C LEU A 180 2.19 -9.15 -3.26
N PRO A 181 1.40 -9.47 -4.32
CA PRO A 181 1.94 -9.99 -5.57
C PRO A 181 2.99 -9.04 -6.16
N ALA A 182 4.03 -9.63 -6.75
CA ALA A 182 5.09 -8.84 -7.40
C ALA A 182 4.49 -8.02 -8.55
N GLY A 183 4.74 -6.71 -8.54
CA GLY A 183 4.27 -5.80 -9.58
C GLY A 183 2.78 -5.49 -9.55
N ILE A 184 2.06 -5.78 -8.46
CA ILE A 184 0.63 -5.43 -8.30
C ILE A 184 0.37 -3.93 -8.54
N GLU A 185 1.35 -3.07 -8.27
CA GLU A 185 1.26 -1.63 -8.51
C GLU A 185 1.09 -1.26 -9.99
N ASN A 186 1.50 -2.15 -10.90
CA ASN A 186 1.38 -1.97 -12.34
C ASN A 186 -0.01 -2.37 -12.87
N THR A 187 -0.85 -2.99 -12.02
CA THR A 187 -2.22 -3.39 -12.34
C THR A 187 -3.19 -2.46 -11.61
N PRO A 188 -3.69 -1.37 -12.25
CA PRO A 188 -4.44 -0.33 -11.56
C PRO A 188 -5.69 -0.84 -10.84
N SER A 189 -6.40 -1.81 -11.42
CA SER A 189 -7.60 -2.40 -10.83
C SER A 189 -7.32 -3.13 -9.51
N ASP A 190 -6.22 -3.87 -9.44
CA ASP A 190 -5.87 -4.65 -8.26
C ASP A 190 -5.22 -3.78 -7.19
N TRP A 191 -4.38 -2.82 -7.61
CA TRP A 191 -3.84 -1.82 -6.69
C TRP A 191 -4.95 -0.96 -6.07
N ALA A 192 -5.98 -0.59 -6.83
CA ALA A 192 -7.13 0.14 -6.31
C ALA A 192 -7.85 -0.60 -5.18
N LYS A 193 -7.89 -1.94 -5.21
CA LYS A 193 -8.44 -2.75 -4.10
C LYS A 193 -7.62 -2.59 -2.83
N VAL A 194 -6.28 -2.62 -2.93
CA VAL A 194 -5.37 -2.40 -1.79
C VAL A 194 -5.57 -0.99 -1.22
N VAL A 195 -5.59 0.03 -2.08
CA VAL A 195 -5.83 1.43 -1.69
C VAL A 195 -7.17 1.58 -0.96
N ALA A 196 -8.25 1.02 -1.51
CA ALA A 196 -9.57 1.06 -0.90
C ALA A 196 -9.59 0.39 0.47
N ARG A 197 -8.85 -0.71 0.65
CA ARG A 197 -8.75 -1.40 1.94
C ARG A 197 -8.00 -0.60 2.99
N VAL A 198 -6.91 0.08 2.62
CA VAL A 198 -6.18 1.00 3.51
C VAL A 198 -7.08 2.18 3.90
N GLN A 199 -7.81 2.77 2.96
CA GLN A 199 -8.76 3.86 3.23
C GLN A 199 -9.90 3.43 4.16
N TYR A 200 -10.41 2.20 3.99
CA TYR A 200 -11.39 1.61 4.88
C TYR A 200 -10.85 1.55 6.31
N HIS A 201 -9.69 0.95 6.53
CA HIS A 201 -9.10 0.84 7.88
C HIS A 201 -8.76 2.19 8.48
N LEU A 202 -8.23 3.15 7.70
CA LEU A 202 -8.02 4.53 8.16
C LEU A 202 -9.29 5.19 8.68
N THR A 203 -10.44 4.89 8.06
CA THR A 203 -11.74 5.42 8.48
C THR A 203 -12.26 4.72 9.74
N GLN A 204 -12.12 3.39 9.82
CA GLN A 204 -12.51 2.62 11.00
C GLN A 204 -11.66 2.99 12.21
N THR A 205 -10.33 2.96 12.09
CA THR A 205 -9.40 3.32 13.17
C THR A 205 -9.64 4.73 13.69
N ARG A 206 -9.90 5.71 12.82
CA ARG A 206 -10.31 7.06 13.27
C ARG A 206 -11.61 7.05 14.07
N SER A 207 -12.59 6.27 13.65
CA SER A 207 -13.88 6.22 14.34
C SER A 207 -13.72 5.56 15.72
N GLU A 208 -12.94 4.48 15.79
CA GLU A 208 -12.59 3.75 17.02
C GLU A 208 -11.78 4.63 17.97
N MET A 209 -10.64 5.19 17.53
CA MET A 209 -9.79 6.06 18.35
C MET A 209 -10.58 7.22 18.95
N LYS A 210 -11.43 7.87 18.15
CA LYS A 210 -12.26 8.97 18.65
C LYS A 210 -13.27 8.49 19.69
N LYS A 211 -13.88 7.32 19.50
CA LYS A 211 -14.81 6.74 20.46
C LYS A 211 -14.11 6.48 21.80
N ASP A 212 -12.92 5.88 21.76
CA ASP A 212 -12.15 5.55 22.96
C ASP A 212 -11.69 6.82 23.70
N VAL A 213 -11.21 7.83 22.98
CA VAL A 213 -10.85 9.13 23.57
C VAL A 213 -12.07 9.80 24.25
N VAL A 214 -13.26 9.72 23.64
CA VAL A 214 -14.50 10.25 24.23
C VAL A 214 -14.91 9.47 25.47
N GLU A 215 -14.85 8.14 25.42
CA GLU A 215 -15.22 7.30 26.55
C GLU A 215 -14.30 7.53 27.75
N SER A 216 -13.00 7.76 27.51
CA SER A 216 -12.00 7.99 28.56
C SER A 216 -12.25 9.22 29.45
N ILE A 217 -13.09 10.16 29.02
CA ILE A 217 -13.43 11.39 29.74
C ILE A 217 -14.92 11.53 30.04
N LYS A 218 -15.66 10.42 29.99
CA LYS A 218 -17.12 10.43 30.16
C LYS A 218 -17.56 10.51 31.62
N GLY A 219 -16.65 10.22 32.55
CA GLY A 219 -16.89 10.37 33.99
C GLY A 219 -17.25 11.82 34.36
N VAL A 220 -18.04 11.98 35.41
CA VAL A 220 -18.34 13.32 35.96
C VAL A 220 -17.17 13.81 36.82
N ASP A 221 -16.55 12.88 37.56
CA ASP A 221 -15.39 13.14 38.39
C ASP A 221 -14.11 12.91 37.56
N PRO A 222 -13.23 13.92 37.41
CA PRO A 222 -11.97 13.76 36.70
C PRO A 222 -11.08 12.63 37.23
N GLN A 223 -11.23 12.23 38.50
CA GLN A 223 -10.51 11.09 39.09
C GLN A 223 -10.98 9.73 38.55
N THR A 224 -12.11 9.69 37.84
CA THR A 224 -12.65 8.47 37.20
C THR A 224 -12.33 8.38 35.72
N HIS A 225 -11.61 9.37 35.17
CA HIS A 225 -11.18 9.34 33.78
C HIS A 225 -10.05 8.33 33.62
N ASP A 226 -9.94 7.72 32.44
CA ASP A 226 -8.78 6.86 32.17
C ASP A 226 -7.54 7.74 32.12
N SER A 227 -6.46 7.24 32.72
CA SER A 227 -5.19 7.92 32.61
C SER A 227 -4.71 7.99 31.16
N ILE A 228 -3.83 8.93 30.85
CA ILE A 228 -3.38 9.10 29.47
C ILE A 228 -2.58 7.89 28.98
N ILE A 229 -1.88 7.22 29.90
CA ILE A 229 -1.12 6.00 29.61
C ILE A 229 -2.07 4.84 29.37
N GLU A 230 -3.07 4.65 30.24
CA GLU A 230 -4.08 3.60 30.08
C GLU A 230 -4.85 3.74 28.76
N LEU A 231 -5.26 4.96 28.41
CA LEU A 231 -5.89 5.23 27.11
C LEU A 231 -4.94 4.90 25.96
N THR A 232 -3.67 5.32 26.02
CA THR A 232 -2.72 5.07 24.94
C THR A 232 -2.43 3.57 24.78
N LEU A 233 -2.34 2.82 25.88
CA LEU A 233 -2.22 1.36 25.88
C LEU A 233 -3.46 0.68 25.28
N SER A 234 -4.65 1.16 25.64
CA SER A 234 -5.92 0.67 25.07
C SER A 234 -5.95 0.91 23.55
N LEU A 235 -5.56 2.11 23.10
CA LEU A 235 -5.47 2.45 21.68
C LEU A 235 -4.38 1.65 20.94
N ALA A 236 -3.33 1.21 21.61
CA ALA A 236 -2.27 0.38 21.04
C ALA A 236 -2.58 -1.14 21.10
N LYS A 237 -3.71 -1.53 21.72
CA LYS A 237 -4.08 -2.93 21.91
C LYS A 237 -4.20 -3.64 20.57
N GLY A 238 -3.63 -4.85 20.50
CA GLY A 238 -3.63 -5.68 19.29
C GLY A 238 -2.58 -5.27 18.26
N THR A 239 -1.62 -4.43 18.64
CA THR A 239 -0.47 -4.08 17.79
C THR A 239 0.85 -4.45 18.49
N ASN A 240 1.94 -4.46 17.72
CA ASN A 240 3.30 -4.63 18.23
C ASN A 240 3.93 -3.30 18.70
N LEU A 241 3.12 -2.28 18.98
CA LEU A 241 3.58 -0.96 19.41
C LEU A 241 4.01 -0.95 20.86
N THR A 242 5.22 -0.45 21.10
CA THR A 242 5.65 -0.07 22.44
C THR A 242 5.26 1.38 22.71
N VAL A 243 4.32 1.58 23.64
CA VAL A 243 3.86 2.91 24.04
C VAL A 243 5.01 3.71 24.64
N ASN A 244 5.15 4.97 24.19
CA ASN A 244 6.15 5.91 24.68
C ASN A 244 5.52 7.27 25.02
N ILE A 245 6.27 8.12 25.72
CA ILE A 245 5.82 9.46 26.17
C ILE A 245 5.33 10.33 25.00
N SER A 246 5.96 10.22 23.83
CA SER A 246 5.57 11.03 22.66
C SER A 246 4.21 10.61 22.11
N MET A 247 3.87 9.31 22.17
CA MET A 247 2.54 8.81 21.82
C MET A 247 1.50 9.28 22.84
N CYS A 248 1.80 9.21 24.14
CA CYS A 248 0.90 9.73 25.18
C CYS A 248 0.63 11.23 24.99
N ALA A 249 1.66 12.03 24.70
CA ALA A 249 1.50 13.44 24.41
C ALA A 249 0.65 13.71 23.15
N ARG A 250 0.73 12.82 22.15
CA ARG A 250 -0.10 12.88 20.96
C ARG A 250 -1.57 12.57 21.28
N VAL A 251 -1.83 11.56 22.09
CA VAL A 251 -3.17 11.19 22.55
C VAL A 251 -3.75 12.28 23.47
N ALA A 252 -2.94 12.95 24.29
CA ALA A 252 -3.36 14.07 25.12
C ALA A 252 -3.88 15.24 24.27
N LEU A 253 -3.21 15.53 23.14
CA LEU A 253 -3.72 16.51 22.17
C LEU A 253 -5.08 16.08 21.60
N LEU A 254 -5.26 14.80 21.27
CA LEU A 254 -6.54 14.28 20.78
C LEU A 254 -7.65 14.50 21.82
N ARG A 255 -7.39 14.16 23.09
CA ARG A 255 -8.31 14.36 24.21
C ARG A 255 -8.64 15.84 24.44
N TYR A 256 -7.64 16.71 24.39
CA TYR A 256 -7.83 18.17 24.45
C TYR A 256 -8.78 18.70 23.37
N VAL A 257 -8.68 18.21 22.14
CA VAL A 257 -9.55 18.66 21.03
C VAL A 257 -11.02 18.26 21.22
N ILE A 258 -11.33 17.22 22.00
CA ILE A 258 -12.72 16.91 22.37
C ILE A 258 -13.37 18.06 23.12
N GLY A 259 -12.63 18.74 23.98
CA GLY A 259 -13.12 19.92 24.71
C GLY A 259 -13.35 21.15 23.83
N LEU A 260 -12.73 21.21 22.64
CA LEU A 260 -12.80 22.37 21.76
C LEU A 260 -13.94 22.33 20.74
N CYS A 261 -14.45 21.15 20.39
CA CYS A 261 -15.33 21.02 19.23
C CYS A 261 -16.59 20.21 19.49
N LYS A 262 -17.65 20.54 18.73
CA LYS A 262 -18.82 19.67 18.60
C LYS A 262 -18.42 18.44 17.77
N ARG A 263 -18.99 17.28 18.11
CA ARG A 263 -18.58 15.95 17.61
C ARG A 263 -18.39 15.83 16.08
N GLN A 264 -19.01 16.64 15.24
CA GLN A 264 -18.99 16.42 13.77
C GLN A 264 -17.67 16.78 13.07
N ASN A 265 -16.90 17.76 13.56
CA ASN A 265 -15.68 18.26 12.89
C ASN A 265 -14.39 17.91 13.63
N TYR A 266 -14.43 16.90 14.49
CA TYR A 266 -13.32 16.56 15.40
C TYR A 266 -11.97 16.44 14.69
N TRP A 267 -11.90 15.63 13.63
CA TRP A 267 -10.64 15.38 12.91
C TRP A 267 -10.12 16.61 12.15
N ASP A 268 -11.01 17.49 11.69
CA ASP A 268 -10.60 18.75 11.07
C ASP A 268 -9.95 19.69 12.09
N VAL A 269 -10.54 19.78 13.29
CA VAL A 269 -9.97 20.58 14.39
C VAL A 269 -8.64 19.99 14.88
N VAL A 270 -8.50 18.66 14.94
CA VAL A 270 -7.21 18.01 15.23
C VAL A 270 -6.16 18.45 14.21
N ASP A 271 -6.45 18.34 12.92
CA ASP A 271 -5.51 18.69 11.85
C ASP A 271 -5.14 20.18 11.85
N ASP A 272 -6.10 21.06 12.16
CA ASP A 272 -5.87 22.50 12.32
C ASP A 272 -4.93 22.80 13.51
N VAL A 273 -5.15 22.17 14.67
CA VAL A 273 -4.28 22.34 15.84
C VAL A 273 -2.86 21.86 15.51
N LEU A 274 -2.72 20.72 14.83
CA LEU A 274 -1.43 20.20 14.39
C LEU A 274 -0.72 21.16 13.41
N ALA A 275 -1.47 21.72 12.46
CA ALA A 275 -0.94 22.71 11.53
C ALA A 275 -0.47 23.98 12.26
N GLN A 276 -1.21 24.44 13.27
CA GLN A 276 -0.81 25.57 14.10
C GLN A 276 0.46 25.28 14.90
N ILE A 277 0.59 24.09 15.50
CA ILE A 277 1.81 23.69 16.23
C ILE A 277 3.02 23.72 15.29
N ARG A 278 2.89 23.16 14.08
CA ARG A 278 3.97 23.19 13.06
C ARG A 278 4.32 24.62 12.64
N LYS A 279 3.33 25.48 12.43
CA LYS A 279 3.54 26.89 12.09
C LYS A 279 4.29 27.61 13.21
N LYS A 280 3.86 27.42 14.46
CA LYS A 280 4.47 28.05 15.65
C LYS A 280 5.86 27.49 16.00
N SER A 281 6.14 26.23 15.67
CA SER A 281 7.46 25.64 15.90
C SER A 281 8.49 26.11 14.86
N ALA A 282 8.07 26.63 13.71
CA ALA A 282 8.94 27.09 12.62
C ALA A 282 10.00 26.03 12.24
N ARG A 283 9.57 24.77 12.13
CA ARG A 283 10.44 23.58 11.87
C ARG A 283 11.48 23.29 12.96
N ASN A 284 11.43 23.96 14.11
CA ASN A 284 12.28 23.63 15.25
C ASN A 284 11.69 22.45 16.04
N ASN A 285 12.35 21.30 16.00
CA ASN A 285 11.89 20.08 16.65
C ASN A 285 11.77 20.24 18.18
N ALA A 286 12.68 20.97 18.83
CA ALA A 286 12.61 21.19 20.28
C ALA A 286 11.37 22.01 20.67
N LYS A 287 11.01 23.03 19.87
CA LYS A 287 9.75 23.77 20.06
C LYS A 287 8.53 22.88 19.82
N TYR A 288 8.57 22.03 18.80
CA TYR A 288 7.49 21.09 18.50
C TYR A 288 7.26 20.14 19.69
N ILE A 289 8.31 19.50 20.19
CA ILE A 289 8.26 18.62 21.38
C ILE A 289 7.70 19.40 22.58
N LYS A 290 8.16 20.63 22.83
CA LYS A 290 7.67 21.46 23.93
C LYS A 290 6.15 21.71 23.88
N TYR A 291 5.56 21.89 22.71
CA TYR A 291 4.10 22.04 22.59
C TYR A 291 3.36 20.76 22.98
N PHE A 292 3.84 19.59 22.55
CA PHE A 292 3.25 18.30 22.93
C PHE A 292 3.42 17.98 24.41
N SER A 293 4.59 18.25 24.98
CA SER A 293 4.82 18.10 26.42
C SER A 293 3.87 18.97 27.24
N LYS A 294 3.51 20.16 26.73
CA LYS A 294 2.49 21.00 27.37
C LYS A 294 1.12 20.33 27.37
N TYR A 295 0.65 19.80 26.23
CA TYR A 295 -0.63 19.09 26.18
C TYR A 295 -0.66 17.90 27.13
N LEU A 296 0.44 17.14 27.21
CA LEU A 296 0.55 16.02 28.15
C LEU A 296 0.47 16.50 29.61
N ALA A 297 1.20 17.55 29.98
CA ALA A 297 1.18 18.10 31.33
C ALA A 297 -0.20 18.66 31.72
N ASP A 298 -0.85 19.37 30.80
CA ASP A 298 -2.20 19.90 30.99
C ASP A 298 -3.22 18.74 31.16
N ASP A 299 -3.05 17.64 30.43
CA ASP A 299 -3.90 16.44 30.53
C ASP A 299 -3.74 15.72 31.88
N CYS A 300 -2.50 15.47 32.30
CA CYS A 300 -2.21 14.87 33.61
C CYS A 300 -2.75 15.74 34.76
N ALA A 301 -2.63 17.06 34.67
CA ALA A 301 -3.20 17.97 35.67
C ALA A 301 -4.74 17.91 35.72
N ALA A 302 -5.39 17.67 34.58
CA ALA A 302 -6.85 17.62 34.49
C ALA A 302 -7.44 16.26 34.87
N HIS A 303 -6.73 15.16 34.61
CA HIS A 303 -7.26 13.79 34.71
C HIS A 303 -6.53 12.90 35.72
N GLY A 304 -5.59 13.47 36.49
CA GLY A 304 -4.83 12.78 37.52
C GLY A 304 -3.42 12.40 37.06
N GLU A 305 -2.50 12.29 38.02
CA GLU A 305 -1.14 11.81 37.78
C GLU A 305 -1.13 10.28 37.73
N ASP A 306 -0.55 9.75 36.66
CA ASP A 306 -0.18 8.35 36.59
C ASP A 306 1.04 8.09 37.49
N ASN A 307 0.91 7.16 38.44
CA ASN A 307 2.08 6.56 39.11
C ASN A 307 2.86 5.60 38.19
N TYR A 308 2.50 5.53 36.90
CA TYR A 308 3.09 4.61 35.95
C TYR A 308 4.37 5.22 35.35
N GLU A 309 5.51 4.61 35.66
CA GLU A 309 6.75 4.91 34.96
C GLU A 309 6.66 4.34 33.54
N ILE A 310 6.48 5.21 32.55
CA ILE A 310 6.63 4.82 31.14
C ILE A 310 8.12 4.46 30.99
N PRO A 311 8.46 3.20 30.67
CA PRO A 311 9.84 2.86 30.38
C PRO A 311 10.32 3.76 29.22
N ASP A 312 11.61 4.05 29.14
CA ASP A 312 12.20 4.60 27.91
C ASP A 312 12.77 3.42 27.11
N PRO A 313 11.92 2.54 26.53
CA PRO A 313 12.43 1.41 25.80
C PRO A 313 13.10 1.95 24.54
N ALA A 314 14.26 1.39 24.22
CA ALA A 314 14.76 1.46 22.86
C ALA A 314 13.61 1.03 21.93
N LEU A 315 13.20 1.93 21.02
CA LEU A 315 12.11 1.67 20.09
C LEU A 315 12.38 0.33 19.39
N GLY A 316 11.40 -0.57 19.38
CA GLY A 316 11.52 -1.83 18.66
C GLY A 316 11.81 -1.58 17.18
N GLU A 317 12.57 -2.47 16.54
CA GLU A 317 12.98 -2.35 15.13
C GLU A 317 11.77 -2.11 14.21
N TRP A 318 10.63 -2.73 14.52
CA TRP A 318 9.39 -2.55 13.78
C TRP A 318 8.87 -1.11 13.83
N GLN A 319 8.79 -0.51 15.03
CA GLN A 319 8.36 0.88 15.20
C GLN A 319 9.34 1.85 14.52
N HIS A 320 10.64 1.55 14.60
CA HIS A 320 11.66 2.34 13.91
C HIS A 320 11.44 2.35 12.40
N GLY A 321 11.11 1.20 11.80
CA GLY A 321 10.79 1.10 10.37
C GLY A 321 9.58 1.95 9.98
N ILE A 322 8.54 1.99 10.81
CA ILE A 322 7.35 2.84 10.55
C ILE A 322 7.72 4.31 10.63
N ASP A 323 8.42 4.72 11.69
CA ASP A 323 8.81 6.10 11.92
C ASP A 323 9.80 6.63 10.87
N GLU A 324 10.64 5.75 10.32
CA GLU A 324 11.49 6.04 9.16
C GLU A 324 10.65 6.20 7.90
N GLY A 325 9.67 5.32 7.68
CA GLY A 325 8.73 5.42 6.55
C GLY A 325 7.98 6.75 6.55
N ILE A 326 7.48 7.18 7.71
CA ILE A 326 6.84 8.49 7.91
C ILE A 326 7.82 9.63 7.57
N ALA A 327 9.07 9.53 8.02
CA ALA A 327 10.07 10.55 7.75
C ALA A 327 10.37 10.66 6.25
N LEU A 328 10.54 9.54 5.54
CA LEU A 328 10.81 9.51 4.11
C LEU A 328 9.66 10.10 3.28
N SER A 329 8.41 9.74 3.58
CA SER A 329 7.23 10.29 2.89
C SER A 329 7.02 11.79 3.18
N SER A 330 7.64 12.34 4.22
CA SER A 330 7.56 13.78 4.54
C SER A 330 8.60 14.64 3.82
N VAL A 331 9.69 14.04 3.33
CA VAL A 331 10.83 14.75 2.73
C VAL A 331 10.69 14.89 1.22
N THR A 332 9.95 14.00 0.55
CA THR A 332 9.74 14.09 -0.89
C THR A 332 8.67 15.15 -1.18
N PRO A 333 9.02 16.35 -1.71
CA PRO A 333 8.01 17.23 -2.28
C PRO A 333 7.36 16.44 -3.41
N PHE A 334 6.11 16.06 -3.18
CA PHE A 334 5.34 15.21 -4.07
C PHE A 334 5.31 15.86 -5.44
N HIS A 335 6.18 15.42 -6.35
CA HIS A 335 6.00 15.67 -7.77
C HIS A 335 4.78 14.85 -8.12
N SER A 336 3.61 15.48 -8.16
CA SER A 336 2.38 14.84 -8.62
C SER A 336 2.62 14.39 -10.07
N HIS A 337 3.19 13.22 -10.24
CA HIS A 337 3.19 12.52 -11.51
C HIS A 337 1.72 12.22 -11.77
N GLY A 338 1.12 13.02 -12.65
CA GLY A 338 -0.19 12.86 -13.26
C GLY A 338 -1.24 12.28 -12.32
N CYS A 339 -2.09 13.14 -11.77
CA CYS A 339 -3.45 12.71 -11.47
C CYS A 339 -4.01 12.17 -12.81
N TYR A 340 -3.98 10.85 -13.00
CA TYR A 340 -4.64 10.21 -14.13
C TYR A 340 -6.14 10.38 -13.89
N CYS A 341 -6.67 11.52 -14.31
CA CYS A 341 -8.08 11.69 -14.56
C CYS A 341 -8.41 10.68 -15.67
N PHE A 342 -9.00 9.56 -15.29
CA PHE A 342 -9.62 8.61 -16.20
C PHE A 342 -10.70 9.38 -16.97
N PHE A 343 -10.38 9.85 -18.18
CA PHE A 343 -11.39 10.28 -19.14
C PHE A 343 -12.05 9.01 -19.65
N GLU A 344 -13.28 8.78 -19.18
CA GLU A 344 -14.22 7.86 -19.76
C GLU A 344 -14.47 8.33 -21.20
N GLN A 345 -13.88 7.63 -22.19
CA GLN A 345 -14.20 7.86 -23.58
C GLN A 345 -15.60 7.30 -23.83
N ASP A 346 -16.57 8.20 -24.01
CA ASP A 346 -17.89 7.85 -24.53
C ASP A 346 -17.72 7.18 -25.91
N PRO A 347 -18.30 5.98 -26.14
CA PRO A 347 -18.33 5.39 -27.45
C PRO A 347 -19.38 6.11 -28.31
N GLY A 348 -18.89 6.92 -29.27
CA GLY A 348 -19.67 7.48 -30.38
C GLY A 348 -19.71 6.54 -31.57
#